data_AF-A0A7W5DBC7-F1
#
_entry.id   AF-A0A7W5DBC7-F1
#
_cell.length_a   1.000
_cell.length_b   1.000
_cell.length_c   1.000
_cell.angle_alpha   90.00
_cell.angle_beta   90.00
_cell.angle_gamma   90.00
#
_symmetry.space_group_name_H-M   'P 1'
#
loop_
_entity.id
_entity.type
_entity.pdbx_description
1 polymer ?
#
loop_
_entity_poly.entity_id
_entity_poly.type
_entity_poly.pdbx_seq_one_letter_code
_entity_poly.pdbx_strand_id
1 'polypeptide(L)'
;MKLRSLVTFFILLWLASAVAVPYFAGDLSKAGDFGSSFGGVSALFSGFALALAIYSMVLQQKQSAEFERVTLGALEQQASAIKLIEESLAQQASTARTTALTALIDHEEQRVETLRQWGSMAGDENKYSNGIKAAQNRMSQYHAQLREQAGA
;
A
#
# COMPACT_ATOMS: atom_id res chain seq x y z
N MET A 1 -12.69 28.34 14.58
CA MET A 1 -13.82 28.96 15.30
C MET A 1 -14.99 27.99 15.28
N LYS A 2 -15.63 27.70 16.41
CA LYS A 2 -16.68 26.68 16.50
C LYS A 2 -17.89 27.13 15.66
N LEU A 3 -18.40 26.26 14.78
CA LEU A 3 -19.57 26.51 13.90
C LEU A 3 -20.74 27.16 14.66
N ARG A 4 -20.92 26.78 15.93
CA ARG A 4 -21.90 27.38 16.86
C ARG A 4 -21.76 28.90 16.98
N SER A 5 -20.54 29.43 17.09
CA SER A 5 -20.30 30.88 17.19
C SER A 5 -20.64 31.63 15.90
N LEU A 6 -20.43 31.02 14.73
CA LEU A 6 -20.78 31.61 13.44
C LEU A 6 -22.30 31.68 13.26
N VAL A 7 -22.98 30.60 13.62
CA VAL A 7 -24.44 30.50 13.57
C VAL A 7 -25.08 31.50 14.55
N THR A 8 -24.58 31.60 15.78
CA THR A 8 -25.08 32.58 16.77
C THR A 8 -24.87 34.02 16.30
N PHE A 9 -23.70 34.34 15.73
CA PHE A 9 -23.44 35.66 15.15
C PHE A 9 -24.41 36.00 14.02
N PHE A 10 -24.68 35.05 13.13
CA PHE A 10 -25.61 35.24 12.02
C PHE A 10 -27.05 35.49 12.48
N ILE A 11 -27.52 34.75 13.49
CA ILE A 11 -28.87 34.95 14.08
C ILE A 11 -28.97 36.32 14.75
N LEU A 12 -27.93 36.75 15.47
CA LEU A 12 -27.89 38.07 16.09
C LEU A 12 -27.87 39.20 15.05
N LEU A 13 -27.10 39.03 13.96
CA LEU A 13 -27.07 39.97 12.85
C LEU A 13 -28.43 40.09 12.16
N TRP A 14 -29.13 38.96 11.99
CA TRP A 14 -30.46 38.92 11.40
C TRP A 14 -31.50 39.64 12.28
N LEU A 15 -31.54 39.34 13.58
CA LEU A 15 -32.40 40.05 14.54
C LEU A 15 -32.07 41.54 14.64
N ALA A 16 -30.79 41.90 14.63
CA ALA A 16 -30.36 43.29 14.61
C ALA A 16 -30.83 44.01 13.34
N SER A 17 -30.79 43.36 12.17
CA SER A 17 -31.31 43.94 10.93
C SER A 17 -32.83 44.17 10.97
N ALA A 18 -33.58 43.23 11.55
CA ALA A 18 -35.03 43.32 11.69
C ALA A 18 -35.47 44.48 12.59
N VAL A 19 -34.63 44.89 13.56
CA VAL A 19 -34.91 46.00 14.48
C VAL A 19 -34.33 47.33 13.99
N ALA A 20 -33.10 47.32 13.46
CA ALA A 20 -32.40 48.54 13.03
C ALA A 20 -33.02 49.18 11.79
N VAL A 21 -33.45 48.39 10.81
CA VAL A 21 -34.03 48.91 9.55
C VAL A 21 -35.31 49.72 9.79
N PRO A 22 -36.34 49.24 10.53
CA PRO A 22 -37.52 50.05 10.82
C PRO A 22 -37.23 51.23 11.75
N TYR A 23 -36.24 51.13 12.65
CA TYR A 23 -35.84 52.22 13.53
C TYR A 23 -35.22 53.40 12.76
N PHE A 24 -34.38 53.12 11.76
CA PHE A 24 -33.76 54.16 10.91
C PHE A 24 -34.68 54.65 9.78
N ALA A 25 -35.57 53.80 9.25
CA ALA A 25 -36.45 54.16 8.14
C ALA A 25 -37.68 54.99 8.58
N GLY A 26 -38.03 54.98 9.87
CA GLY A 26 -39.13 55.76 10.46
C GLY A 26 -40.54 55.35 10.03
N ASP A 27 -40.67 54.53 8.99
CA ASP A 27 -41.91 54.01 8.43
C ASP A 27 -41.69 52.54 8.00
N LEU A 28 -42.60 51.66 8.44
CA LEU A 28 -42.58 50.23 8.12
C LEU A 28 -42.69 49.97 6.61
N SER A 29 -43.37 50.85 5.85
CA SER A 29 -43.45 50.72 4.39
C SER A 29 -42.10 50.99 3.73
N LYS A 30 -41.39 52.04 4.15
CA LYS A 30 -40.05 52.38 3.61
C LYS A 30 -38.99 51.36 4.00
N ALA A 31 -39.11 50.77 5.20
CA ALA A 31 -38.29 49.65 5.63
C ALA A 31 -38.51 48.40 4.75
N GLY A 32 -39.77 48.13 4.39
CA GLY A 32 -40.14 47.08 3.45
C GLY A 32 -39.57 47.31 2.06
N ASP A 33 -39.67 48.55 1.54
CA ASP A 33 -39.10 48.94 0.24
C ASP A 33 -37.57 48.85 0.20
N PHE A 34 -36.90 49.16 1.32
CA PHE A 34 -35.46 49.00 1.44
C PHE A 34 -35.05 47.52 1.44
N GLY A 35 -35.76 46.68 2.20
CA GLY A 35 -35.54 45.23 2.23
C GLY A 35 -35.82 44.56 0.88
N SER A 36 -36.82 45.03 0.14
CA SER A 36 -37.18 44.52 -1.19
C SER A 36 -36.23 45.02 -2.27
N SER A 37 -35.77 46.28 -2.22
CA SER A 37 -34.89 46.88 -3.24
C SER A 37 -33.46 46.34 -3.19
N PHE A 38 -32.94 46.09 -1.99
CA PHE A 38 -31.59 45.53 -1.80
C PHE A 38 -31.59 44.01 -1.63
N GLY A 39 -32.78 43.38 -1.66
CA GLY A 39 -32.93 41.95 -1.37
C GLY A 39 -32.30 41.57 -0.03
N GLY A 40 -32.45 42.40 1.02
CA GLY A 40 -31.60 42.35 2.22
C GLY A 40 -31.53 40.97 2.89
N VAL A 41 -32.69 40.31 3.08
CA VAL A 41 -32.74 38.96 3.65
C VAL A 41 -32.19 37.92 2.67
N SER A 42 -32.50 38.05 1.37
CA SER A 42 -32.04 37.13 0.33
C SER A 42 -30.52 37.21 0.11
N ALA A 43 -29.95 38.41 0.14
CA ALA A 43 -28.51 38.64 0.02
C ALA A 43 -27.74 38.10 1.23
N LEU A 44 -28.29 38.28 2.43
CA LEU A 44 -27.72 37.71 3.65
C LEU A 44 -27.76 36.18 3.62
N PHE A 45 -28.87 35.59 3.14
CA PHE A 45 -29.01 34.16 2.97
C PHE A 45 -28.06 33.60 1.90
N SER A 46 -27.96 34.24 0.74
CA SER A 46 -27.02 33.85 -0.33
C SER A 46 -25.55 33.97 0.11
N GLY A 47 -25.19 35.02 0.84
CA GLY A 47 -23.84 35.20 1.40
C GLY A 47 -23.50 34.11 2.43
N PHE A 48 -24.46 33.74 3.28
CA PHE A 48 -24.28 32.65 4.24
C PHE A 48 -24.16 31.28 3.56
N ALA A 49 -25.00 31.01 2.55
CA ALA A 49 -24.91 29.79 1.76
C ALA A 49 -23.54 29.67 1.07
N LEU A 50 -23.04 30.77 0.49
CA LEU A 50 -21.71 30.82 -0.10
C LEU A 50 -20.60 30.59 0.94
N ALA A 51 -20.70 31.23 2.10
CA ALA A 51 -19.72 31.05 3.18
C ALA A 51 -19.68 29.59 3.68
N LEU A 52 -20.84 28.94 3.79
CA LEU A 52 -20.94 27.52 4.13
C LEU A 52 -20.35 26.63 3.02
N ALA A 53 -20.61 26.94 1.75
CA ALA A 53 -20.05 26.21 0.63
C ALA A 53 -18.52 26.30 0.60
N ILE A 54 -17.95 27.50 0.76
CA ILE A 54 -16.50 27.72 0.84
C ILE A 54 -15.92 26.98 2.05
N TYR A 55 -16.56 27.07 3.21
CA TYR A 55 -16.12 26.36 4.42
C TYR A 55 -16.07 24.84 4.20
N SER A 56 -17.13 24.29 3.59
CA SER A 56 -17.21 22.86 3.26
C SER A 56 -16.09 22.46 2.30
N MET A 57 -15.87 23.24 1.23
CA MET A 57 -14.81 22.99 0.26
C MET A 57 -13.42 23.00 0.91
N VAL A 58 -13.11 23.98 1.75
CA VAL A 58 -11.82 24.05 2.46
C VAL A 58 -11.64 22.86 3.40
N LEU A 59 -12.71 22.47 4.10
CA LEU A 59 -12.66 21.31 5.00
C LEU A 59 -12.45 20.00 4.21
N GLN A 60 -13.16 19.82 3.10
CA GLN A 60 -12.99 18.69 2.19
C GLN A 60 -11.56 18.63 1.65
N GLN A 61 -10.99 19.75 1.20
CA GLN A 61 -9.62 19.80 0.70
C GLN A 61 -8.59 19.35 1.74
N LYS A 62 -8.78 19.75 3.01
CA LYS A 62 -7.89 19.31 4.11
C LYS A 62 -8.00 17.81 4.36
N GLN A 63 -9.21 17.28 4.38
CA GLN A 63 -9.43 15.84 4.56
C GLN A 63 -8.84 15.04 3.40
N SER A 64 -8.99 15.50 2.16
CA SER A 64 -8.39 14.86 0.99
C SER A 64 -6.88 14.87 1.04
N ALA A 65 -6.25 15.99 1.42
CA ALA A 65 -4.80 16.09 1.54
C ALA A 65 -4.23 15.19 2.66
N GLU A 66 -4.94 15.08 3.79
CA GLU A 66 -4.57 14.18 4.88
C GLU A 66 -4.71 12.72 4.46
N PHE A 67 -5.83 12.37 3.79
CA PHE A 67 -6.05 11.04 3.25
C PHE A 67 -4.95 10.66 2.25
N GLU A 68 -4.65 11.53 1.29
CA GLU A 68 -3.58 11.30 0.30
C GLU A 68 -2.24 11.01 0.96
N ARG A 69 -1.86 11.78 1.99
CA ARG A 69 -0.61 11.53 2.73
C ARG A 69 -0.59 10.17 3.43
N VAL A 70 -1.67 9.81 4.10
CA VAL A 70 -1.76 8.53 4.81
C VAL A 70 -1.76 7.36 3.82
N THR A 71 -2.52 7.47 2.72
CA THR A 71 -2.59 6.44 1.68
C THR A 71 -1.27 6.27 0.97
N LEU A 72 -0.59 7.37 0.57
CA LEU A 72 0.72 7.30 -0.08
C LEU A 72 1.78 6.69 0.85
N GLY A 73 1.80 7.10 2.12
CA GLY A 73 2.72 6.51 3.10
C GLY A 73 2.48 5.01 3.30
N ALA A 74 1.21 4.59 3.38
CA ALA A 74 0.86 3.18 3.46
C ALA A 74 1.26 2.40 2.20
N LEU A 75 1.10 3.01 1.02
CA LEU A 75 1.47 2.39 -0.25
C LEU A 75 3.00 2.24 -0.40
N GLU A 76 3.77 3.24 0.05
CA GLU A 76 5.23 3.19 0.09
C GLU A 76 5.72 2.11 1.05
N GLN A 77 5.10 2.00 2.22
CA GLN A 77 5.39 0.92 3.17
C GLN A 77 5.03 -0.45 2.60
N GLN A 78 3.92 -0.57 1.87
CA GLN A 78 3.55 -1.81 1.18
C GLN A 78 4.55 -2.15 0.07
N ALA A 79 5.00 -1.18 -0.73
CA ALA A 79 5.98 -1.39 -1.78
C ALA A 79 7.33 -1.86 -1.23
N SER A 80 7.81 -1.26 -0.14
CA SER A 80 9.04 -1.72 0.53
C SER A 80 8.90 -3.13 1.12
N ALA A 81 7.74 -3.48 1.69
CA ALA A 81 7.46 -4.83 2.16
C ALA A 81 7.45 -5.85 1.01
N ILE A 82 6.85 -5.51 -0.14
CA ILE A 82 6.85 -6.37 -1.33
C ILE A 82 8.28 -6.61 -1.83
N LYS A 83 9.10 -5.57 -1.89
CA LYS A 83 10.50 -5.70 -2.30
C LYS A 83 11.30 -6.64 -1.39
N LEU A 84 11.10 -6.51 -0.07
CA LEU A 84 11.74 -7.40 0.90
C LEU A 84 11.26 -8.85 0.71
N ILE A 85 9.97 -9.06 0.45
CA ILE A 85 9.41 -10.37 0.15
C ILE A 85 10.03 -10.94 -1.12
N GLU A 86 10.17 -10.16 -2.19
CA GLU A 86 10.81 -10.57 -3.45
C GLU A 86 12.27 -10.99 -3.23
N GLU A 87 13.05 -10.21 -2.49
CA GLU A 87 14.43 -10.56 -2.13
C GLU A 87 14.49 -11.86 -1.31
N SER A 88 13.59 -12.01 -0.32
CA SER A 88 13.53 -13.23 0.49
C SER A 88 13.11 -14.47 -0.32
N LEU A 89 12.21 -14.30 -1.31
CA LEU A 89 11.80 -15.35 -2.24
C LEU A 89 12.94 -15.77 -3.15
N ALA A 90 13.72 -14.81 -3.66
CA ALA A 90 14.90 -15.10 -4.46
C ALA A 90 15.94 -15.91 -3.65
N GLN A 91 16.16 -15.53 -2.38
CA GLN A 91 17.03 -16.28 -1.46
C GLN A 91 16.49 -17.67 -1.15
N GLN A 92 15.19 -17.80 -0.89
CA GLN A 92 14.54 -19.10 -0.65
C GLN A 92 14.63 -20.00 -1.88
N ALA A 93 14.41 -19.47 -3.08
CA ALA A 93 14.54 -20.23 -4.33
C ALA A 93 15.98 -20.73 -4.53
N SER A 94 16.98 -19.90 -4.24
CA SER A 94 18.40 -20.30 -4.29
C SER A 94 18.72 -21.41 -3.28
N THR A 95 18.23 -21.27 -2.04
CA THR A 95 18.41 -22.26 -0.97
C THR A 95 17.71 -23.58 -1.31
N ALA A 96 16.48 -23.53 -1.80
CA ALA A 96 15.72 -24.70 -2.24
C ALA A 96 16.42 -25.42 -3.38
N ARG A 97 16.98 -24.68 -4.35
CA ARG A 97 17.76 -25.25 -5.45
C ARG A 97 19.05 -25.92 -4.97
N THR A 98 19.77 -25.28 -4.05
CA THR A 98 20.97 -25.86 -3.41
C THR A 98 20.60 -27.15 -2.67
N THR A 99 19.53 -27.11 -1.88
CA THR A 99 19.02 -28.28 -1.15
C THR A 99 18.66 -29.43 -2.08
N ALA A 100 17.97 -29.14 -3.18
CA ALA A 100 17.60 -30.14 -4.18
C ALA A 100 18.83 -30.76 -4.87
N LEU A 101 19.82 -29.95 -5.23
CA LEU A 101 21.06 -30.44 -5.82
C LEU A 101 21.85 -31.32 -4.85
N THR A 102 21.94 -30.94 -3.58
CA THR A 102 22.59 -31.75 -2.54
C THR A 102 21.86 -33.10 -2.37
N ALA A 103 20.53 -33.10 -2.29
CA ALA A 103 19.76 -34.34 -2.18
C ALA A 103 19.98 -35.29 -3.38
N LEU A 104 20.12 -34.73 -4.59
CA LEU A 104 20.45 -35.52 -5.77
C LEU A 104 21.86 -36.10 -5.72
N ILE A 105 22.83 -35.35 -5.21
CA ILE A 105 24.22 -35.82 -5.00
C ILE A 105 24.21 -36.98 -3.99
N ASP A 106 23.57 -36.79 -2.83
CA ASP A 106 23.50 -37.81 -1.78
C ASP A 106 22.86 -39.11 -2.30
N HIS A 107 21.78 -38.99 -3.07
CA HIS A 107 21.13 -40.14 -3.69
C HIS A 107 22.05 -40.86 -4.70
N GLU A 108 22.81 -40.12 -5.51
CA GLU A 108 23.76 -40.70 -6.46
C GLU A 108 24.95 -41.37 -5.74
N GLU A 109 25.43 -40.79 -4.62
CA GLU A 109 26.45 -41.40 -3.76
C GLU A 109 26.00 -42.73 -3.19
N GLN A 110 24.80 -42.78 -2.62
CA GLN A 110 24.19 -44.02 -2.11
C GLN A 110 24.09 -45.09 -3.21
N ARG A 111 23.74 -44.68 -4.44
CA ARG A 111 23.65 -45.61 -5.56
C ARG A 111 25.03 -46.14 -5.98
N VAL A 112 26.06 -45.29 -6.00
CA VAL A 112 27.44 -45.73 -6.28
C VAL A 112 27.90 -46.76 -5.25
N GLU A 113 27.65 -46.49 -3.98
CA GLU A 113 28.04 -47.39 -2.90
C GLU A 113 27.30 -48.73 -2.99
N THR A 114 26.00 -48.70 -3.25
CA THR A 114 25.19 -49.91 -3.47
C THR A 114 25.73 -50.74 -4.65
N LEU A 115 26.07 -50.10 -5.77
CA LEU A 115 26.62 -50.79 -6.94
C LEU A 115 27.99 -51.43 -6.65
N ARG A 116 28.84 -50.76 -5.86
CA ARG A 116 30.13 -51.34 -5.43
C ARG A 116 29.92 -52.57 -4.55
N GLN A 117 29.01 -52.49 -3.58
CA GLN A 117 28.67 -53.60 -2.70
C GLN A 117 28.13 -54.79 -3.50
N TRP A 118 27.24 -54.55 -4.47
CA TRP A 118 26.72 -55.60 -5.36
C TRP A 118 27.80 -56.24 -6.23
N GLY A 119 28.78 -55.46 -6.71
CA GLY A 119 29.93 -55.99 -7.43
C GLY A 119 30.79 -56.90 -6.55
N SER A 120 31.13 -56.43 -5.34
CA SER A 120 31.88 -57.21 -4.35
C SER A 120 31.19 -58.53 -4.00
N MET A 121 29.87 -58.51 -3.74
CA MET A 121 29.08 -59.72 -3.49
C MET A 121 29.02 -60.68 -4.68
N ALA A 122 29.13 -60.16 -5.91
CA ALA A 122 29.15 -60.98 -7.12
C ALA A 122 30.55 -61.55 -7.44
N GLY A 123 31.57 -61.24 -6.65
CA GLY A 123 32.96 -61.64 -6.89
C GLY A 123 33.67 -60.83 -7.98
N ASP A 124 33.05 -59.76 -8.49
CA ASP A 124 33.63 -58.85 -9.49
C ASP A 124 33.25 -57.40 -9.15
N GLU A 125 34.19 -56.68 -8.53
CA GLU A 125 34.03 -55.26 -8.16
C GLU A 125 33.78 -54.34 -9.36
N ASN A 126 34.19 -54.75 -10.57
CA ASN A 126 34.07 -53.95 -11.79
C ASN A 126 32.77 -54.22 -12.56
N LYS A 127 31.94 -55.16 -12.11
CA LYS A 127 30.69 -55.57 -12.77
C LYS A 127 29.75 -54.41 -13.09
N TYR A 128 29.71 -53.39 -12.23
CA TYR A 128 28.86 -52.20 -12.37
C TYR A 128 29.63 -50.91 -12.66
N SER A 129 30.89 -51.02 -13.10
CA SER A 129 31.79 -49.88 -13.36
C SER A 129 31.20 -48.81 -14.28
N ASN A 130 30.44 -49.22 -15.32
CA ASN A 130 29.77 -48.28 -16.22
C ASN A 130 28.66 -47.47 -15.51
N GLY A 131 27.87 -48.12 -14.64
CA GLY A 131 26.84 -47.45 -13.84
C GLY A 131 27.43 -46.49 -12.80
N ILE A 132 28.56 -46.88 -12.21
CA ILE A 132 29.32 -46.04 -11.27
C ILE A 132 29.88 -44.80 -11.99
N LYS A 133 30.52 -44.97 -13.15
CA LYS A 133 31.01 -43.83 -13.96
C LYS A 133 29.89 -42.88 -14.37
N ALA A 134 28.74 -43.41 -14.78
CA ALA A 134 27.58 -42.60 -15.15
C ALA A 134 26.99 -41.83 -13.95
N ALA A 135 27.02 -42.40 -12.75
CA ALA A 135 26.60 -41.73 -11.52
C ALA A 135 27.60 -40.61 -11.13
N GLN A 136 28.91 -40.91 -11.17
CA GLN A 136 29.97 -39.94 -10.89
C GLN A 136 29.95 -38.76 -11.85
N ASN A 137 29.65 -38.99 -13.14
CA ASN A 137 29.48 -37.92 -14.12
C ASN A 137 28.27 -37.03 -13.81
N ARG A 138 27.16 -37.58 -13.30
CA ARG A 138 26.01 -36.78 -12.87
C ARG A 138 26.31 -35.96 -11.62
N MET A 139 26.96 -36.57 -10.63
CA MET A 139 27.40 -35.85 -9.43
C MET A 139 28.36 -34.71 -9.78
N SER A 140 29.32 -34.91 -10.69
CA SER A 140 30.24 -33.86 -11.10
C SER A 140 29.52 -32.68 -11.76
N GLN A 141 28.47 -32.95 -12.55
CA GLN A 141 27.59 -31.92 -13.11
C GLN A 141 26.83 -31.17 -12.00
N TYR A 142 26.25 -31.86 -11.02
CA TYR A 142 25.55 -31.20 -9.91
C TYR A 142 26.51 -30.35 -9.05
N HIS A 143 27.72 -30.83 -8.78
CA HIS A 143 28.75 -30.04 -8.10
C HIS A 143 29.23 -28.84 -8.91
N ALA A 144 29.24 -28.93 -10.25
CA ALA A 144 29.55 -27.79 -11.11
C ALA A 144 28.44 -26.73 -11.02
N GLN A 145 27.17 -27.15 -11.07
CA GLN A 145 26.02 -26.25 -10.92
C GLN A 145 26.00 -25.56 -9.55
N LEU A 146 26.31 -26.29 -8.47
CA LEU A 146 26.44 -25.69 -7.12
C LEU A 146 27.56 -24.65 -7.04
N ARG A 147 28.71 -24.91 -7.67
CA ARG A 147 29.84 -23.96 -7.70
C ARG A 147 29.51 -22.70 -8.50
N GLU A 148 28.79 -22.84 -9.60
CA GLU A 148 28.31 -21.70 -10.39
C GLU A 148 27.35 -20.82 -9.58
N GLN A 149 26.46 -21.44 -8.77
CA GLN A 149 25.56 -20.69 -7.88
C GLN A 149 26.25 -20.04 -6.69
N ALA A 150 27.36 -20.61 -6.20
CA ALA A 150 28.12 -20.04 -5.07
C ALA A 150 29.11 -18.93 -5.48
N GLY A 151 29.43 -18.84 -6.78
CA GLY A 151 30.32 -17.82 -7.34
C GLY A 151 29.60 -16.63 -7.99
N ALA A 152 28.27 -16.63 -8.03
CA ALA A 152 27.40 -15.56 -8.53
C ALA A 152 26.78 -14.77 -7.36
#